data_AF-A0A943GZI9-F1
#
_entry.id   AF-A0A943GZI9-F1
#
_cell.length_a   1.000
_cell.length_b   1.000
_cell.length_c   1.000
_cell.angle_alpha   90.00
_cell.angle_beta   90.00
_cell.angle_gamma   90.00
#
_symmetry.space_group_name_H-M   'P 1'
#
loop_
_entity.id
_entity.type
_entity.pdbx_description
1 polymer ?
#
loop_
_entity_poly.entity_id
_entity_poly.type
_entity_poly.pdbx_seq_one_letter_code
_entity_poly.pdbx_strand_id
1 'polypeptide(L)'
;MPGETWKILKTLGNSVLSYTDTSAVAGKKYQYMVRAYRRESGVLQFSPVDNTGAKTDLTLNTPSLKPAVYNEGSDKVSISWNPVKRATGYCLYRKVPGGIYLRIANLDANTTSYQDKNDGDAPYYTYTVKAYMASPGAVSWSGCVNKGSMAILPALKNQSVLDRYGLTLIEGAPQLTVSQMRAYIKSVNPDVPDSVLKMIPYYISEGKAEGIRGDLAFCQSCLETGNFTFVGSAVTLDQNNFCGLGVTSNGMKGNSFATPQLGIRAQIQHLKAYANKEPLRQTQIDPRFHYVTRGCAPYLQWLGIQENPLGYGWAAGSDYADHILRIYNSIRNM
;
A
#
# COMPACT_ATOMS: atom_id res chain seq x y z
N MET A 1 15.11 34.23 -24.17
CA MET A 1 13.66 34.23 -24.53
C MET A 1 13.36 35.45 -25.40
N PRO A 2 12.20 35.57 -26.10
CA PRO A 2 11.95 36.74 -26.97
C PRO A 2 12.13 38.04 -26.17
N GLY A 3 13.13 38.84 -26.53
CA GLY A 3 13.50 40.09 -25.85
C GLY A 3 14.84 40.11 -25.09
N GLU A 4 15.57 39.00 -24.97
CA GLU A 4 16.90 39.01 -24.32
C GLU A 4 18.04 39.25 -25.31
N THR A 5 18.88 40.26 -25.04
CA THR A 5 20.10 40.55 -25.78
C THR A 5 21.19 39.50 -25.51
N TRP A 6 21.86 39.01 -26.54
CA TRP A 6 22.96 38.07 -26.41
C TRP A 6 24.14 38.65 -25.63
N LYS A 7 24.66 37.89 -24.66
CA LYS A 7 25.84 38.25 -23.85
C LYS A 7 27.05 37.43 -24.27
N ILE A 8 28.19 38.07 -24.48
CA ILE A 8 29.46 37.35 -24.71
C ILE A 8 29.88 36.67 -23.41
N LEU A 9 29.96 35.35 -23.44
CA LEU A 9 30.43 34.54 -22.31
C LEU A 9 31.96 34.41 -22.32
N LYS A 10 32.56 34.15 -23.49
CA LYS A 10 34.00 33.93 -23.65
C LYS A 10 34.45 34.19 -25.09
N THR A 11 35.66 34.71 -25.26
CA THR A 11 36.40 34.71 -26.54
C THR A 11 37.42 33.57 -26.53
N LEU A 12 37.49 32.80 -27.61
CA LEU A 12 38.29 31.59 -27.72
C LEU A 12 39.31 31.73 -28.87
N GLY A 13 40.41 30.98 -28.79
CA GLY A 13 41.42 30.94 -29.87
C GLY A 13 40.90 30.25 -31.13
N ASN A 14 41.56 30.51 -32.27
CA ASN A 14 41.14 30.02 -33.59
C ASN A 14 41.13 28.48 -33.74
N SER A 15 41.88 27.77 -32.89
CA SER A 15 41.94 26.31 -32.86
C SER A 15 41.01 25.66 -31.83
N VAL A 16 40.28 26.46 -31.04
CA VAL A 16 39.37 25.97 -30.00
C VAL A 16 37.97 25.81 -30.59
N LEU A 17 37.53 24.55 -30.74
CA LEU A 17 36.24 24.20 -31.35
C LEU A 17 35.18 23.78 -30.34
N SER A 18 35.43 23.90 -29.04
CA SER A 18 34.48 23.57 -27.97
C SER A 18 34.63 24.51 -26.77
N TYR A 19 33.54 24.67 -26.02
CA TYR A 19 33.50 25.47 -24.79
C TYR A 19 32.44 24.92 -23.83
N THR A 20 32.78 24.88 -22.54
CA THR A 20 31.86 24.50 -21.47
C THR A 20 31.57 25.74 -20.62
N ASP A 21 30.30 26.15 -20.56
CA ASP A 21 29.85 27.20 -19.67
C ASP A 21 29.72 26.66 -18.23
N THR A 22 30.70 26.98 -17.38
CA THR A 22 30.73 26.59 -15.96
C THR A 22 29.94 27.53 -15.06
N SER A 23 29.40 28.63 -15.61
CA SER A 23 28.57 29.60 -14.88
C SER A 23 27.07 29.31 -14.97
N ALA A 24 26.68 28.30 -15.77
CA ALA A 24 25.30 27.88 -15.91
C ALA A 24 24.72 27.42 -14.56
N VAL A 25 23.53 27.94 -14.25
CA VAL A 25 22.79 27.72 -13.01
C VAL A 25 21.69 26.69 -13.26
N ALA A 26 21.58 25.70 -12.38
CA ALA A 26 20.59 24.65 -12.48
C ALA A 26 19.15 25.19 -12.57
N GLY A 27 18.28 24.50 -13.30
CA GLY A 27 16.87 24.85 -13.48
C GLY A 27 16.59 25.91 -14.54
N LYS A 28 17.63 26.48 -15.17
CA LYS A 28 17.49 27.49 -16.23
C LYS A 28 17.57 26.89 -17.62
N LYS A 29 16.94 27.57 -18.57
CA LYS A 29 17.05 27.30 -20.01
C LYS A 29 18.10 28.21 -20.61
N TYR A 30 18.99 27.64 -21.41
CA TYR A 30 20.06 28.37 -22.05
C TYR A 30 20.02 28.17 -23.56
N GLN A 31 20.38 29.23 -24.27
CA GLN A 31 20.66 29.19 -25.69
C GLN A 31 22.07 29.72 -25.90
N TYR A 32 22.88 28.99 -26.66
CA TYR A 32 24.27 29.31 -26.96
C TYR A 32 24.43 29.45 -28.47
N MET A 33 25.23 30.42 -28.90
CA MET A 33 25.68 30.55 -30.28
C MET A 33 27.19 30.78 -30.32
N VAL A 34 27.79 30.51 -31.46
CA VAL A 34 29.20 30.82 -31.73
C VAL A 34 29.26 31.81 -32.90
N ARG A 35 30.07 32.85 -32.77
CA ARG A 35 30.36 33.80 -33.85
C ARG A 35 31.86 33.84 -34.09
N ALA A 36 32.27 33.74 -35.35
CA ALA A 36 33.64 34.03 -35.71
C ALA A 36 33.91 35.53 -35.49
N TYR A 37 35.12 35.87 -35.09
CA TYR A 37 35.51 37.27 -34.94
C TYR A 37 36.89 37.52 -35.54
N ARG A 38 37.15 38.76 -35.94
CA ARG A 38 38.49 39.28 -36.21
C ARG A 38 38.72 40.51 -35.34
N ARG A 39 40.00 40.81 -35.06
CA ARG A 39 40.38 42.04 -34.36
C ARG A 39 41.01 42.99 -35.36
N GLU A 40 40.47 44.19 -35.45
CA GLU A 40 40.91 45.23 -36.36
C GLU A 40 41.03 46.53 -35.56
N SER A 41 42.22 47.14 -35.53
CA SER A 41 42.52 48.35 -34.75
C SER A 41 42.05 48.29 -33.28
N GLY A 42 42.21 47.13 -32.64
CA GLY A 42 41.82 46.90 -31.23
C GLY A 42 40.35 46.53 -31.02
N VAL A 43 39.48 46.71 -32.02
CA VAL A 43 38.04 46.46 -31.94
C VAL A 43 37.70 45.05 -32.45
N LEU A 44 36.76 44.37 -31.79
CA LEU A 44 36.24 43.08 -32.22
C LEU A 44 35.14 43.28 -33.28
N GLN A 45 35.34 42.68 -34.45
CA GLN A 45 34.30 42.57 -35.48
C GLN A 45 33.83 41.12 -35.56
N PHE A 46 32.50 40.92 -35.51
CA PHE A 46 31.89 39.59 -35.46
C PHE A 46 31.17 39.26 -36.77
N SER A 47 31.20 37.99 -37.19
CA SER A 47 30.41 37.47 -38.30
C SER A 47 28.89 37.68 -38.07
N PRO A 48 28.03 37.57 -39.11
CA PRO A 48 26.57 37.60 -38.93
C PRO A 48 26.08 36.64 -37.84
N VAL A 49 24.95 36.96 -37.22
CA VAL A 49 24.32 36.13 -36.18
C VAL A 49 23.69 34.91 -36.83
N ASP A 50 24.00 33.74 -36.30
CA ASP A 50 23.24 32.51 -36.58
C ASP A 50 22.22 32.29 -35.45
N ASN A 51 20.93 32.42 -35.77
CA ASN A 51 19.84 32.26 -34.82
C ASN A 51 19.48 30.78 -34.56
N THR A 52 20.17 29.82 -35.18
CA THR A 52 19.97 28.38 -34.98
C THR A 52 20.73 27.80 -33.79
N GLY A 53 21.35 28.66 -32.96
CA GLY A 53 22.21 28.28 -31.83
C GLY A 53 21.64 27.18 -30.93
N ALA A 54 22.56 26.38 -30.35
CA ALA A 54 22.26 25.24 -29.49
C ALA A 54 21.41 25.64 -28.29
N LYS A 55 20.33 24.88 -28.03
CA LYS A 55 19.41 25.08 -26.90
C LYS A 55 19.58 23.92 -25.92
N THR A 56 19.62 24.22 -24.63
CA THR A 56 19.66 23.19 -23.58
C THR A 56 18.90 23.65 -22.36
N ASP A 57 18.12 22.72 -21.79
CA ASP A 57 17.43 22.91 -20.52
C ASP A 57 18.25 22.23 -19.43
N LEU A 58 18.63 22.96 -18.39
CA LEU A 58 19.37 22.42 -17.24
C LEU A 58 18.40 21.96 -16.13
N THR A 59 17.34 21.27 -16.53
CA THR A 59 16.28 20.75 -15.63
C THR A 59 16.49 19.27 -15.33
N LEU A 60 15.83 18.79 -14.27
CA LEU A 60 15.83 17.38 -13.88
C LEU A 60 14.50 16.71 -14.21
N ASN A 61 14.59 15.49 -14.74
CA ASN A 61 13.42 14.63 -14.88
C ASN A 61 12.99 14.13 -13.49
N THR A 62 11.68 13.94 -13.31
CA THR A 62 11.14 13.26 -12.13
C THR A 62 11.69 11.81 -12.10
N PRO A 63 12.26 11.35 -10.96
CA PRO A 63 12.71 9.97 -10.85
C PRO A 63 11.59 8.98 -11.10
N SER A 64 11.92 7.83 -11.70
CA SER A 64 10.98 6.72 -11.87
C SER A 64 11.22 5.69 -10.76
N LEU A 65 10.30 5.61 -9.79
CA LEU A 65 10.35 4.61 -8.72
C LEU A 65 9.93 3.23 -9.22
N LYS A 66 10.60 2.21 -8.69
CA LYS A 66 10.17 0.81 -8.78
C LYS A 66 9.33 0.45 -7.56
N PRO A 67 8.53 -0.63 -7.61
CA PRO A 67 7.80 -1.12 -6.43
C PRO A 67 8.73 -1.33 -5.24
N ALA A 68 8.34 -0.76 -4.10
CA ALA A 68 9.03 -0.94 -2.84
C ALA A 68 8.68 -2.33 -2.29
N VAL A 69 9.68 -3.05 -1.80
CA VAL A 69 9.54 -4.45 -1.41
C VAL A 69 9.99 -4.62 0.04
N TYR A 70 9.09 -5.10 0.90
CA TYR A 70 9.46 -5.53 2.23
C TYR A 70 10.20 -6.88 2.17
N ASN A 71 11.32 -6.99 2.87
CA ASN A 71 12.17 -8.19 2.90
C ASN A 71 12.06 -8.85 4.29
N GLU A 72 11.33 -9.96 4.36
CA GLU A 72 11.05 -10.68 5.61
C GLU A 72 12.33 -11.09 6.37
N GLY A 73 13.40 -11.50 5.67
CA GLY A 73 14.63 -11.99 6.30
C GLY A 73 15.52 -10.91 6.93
N SER A 74 15.39 -9.65 6.54
CA SER A 74 16.20 -8.54 7.06
C SER A 74 15.40 -7.47 7.80
N ASP A 75 14.08 -7.60 7.83
CA ASP A 75 13.13 -6.62 8.40
C ASP A 75 13.37 -5.20 7.84
N LYS A 76 13.55 -5.13 6.52
CA LYS A 76 13.85 -3.90 5.79
C LYS A 76 13.00 -3.77 4.53
N VAL A 77 12.73 -2.54 4.12
CA VAL A 77 12.11 -2.23 2.84
C VAL A 77 13.18 -1.81 1.83
N SER A 78 13.20 -2.49 0.68
CA SER A 78 14.03 -2.12 -0.47
C SER A 78 13.30 -1.10 -1.33
N ILE A 79 13.94 0.04 -1.58
CA ILE A 79 13.45 1.10 -2.46
C ILE A 79 14.47 1.29 -3.58
N SER A 80 14.01 1.43 -4.82
CA SER A 80 14.90 1.70 -5.96
C SER A 80 14.23 2.55 -7.04
N TRP A 81 15.05 3.25 -7.83
CA TRP A 81 14.60 4.10 -8.92
C TRP A 81 15.59 4.05 -10.10
N ASN A 82 15.18 4.61 -11.23
CA ASN A 82 16.09 4.78 -12.37
C ASN A 82 17.00 6.01 -12.17
N PRO A 83 18.27 5.97 -12.58
CA PRO A 83 19.17 7.13 -12.51
C PRO A 83 18.60 8.34 -13.27
N VAL A 84 18.71 9.52 -12.66
CA VAL A 84 18.32 10.79 -13.28
C VAL A 84 19.57 11.50 -13.80
N LYS A 85 19.62 11.72 -15.12
CA LYS A 85 20.72 12.42 -15.79
C LYS A 85 20.94 13.80 -15.16
N ARG A 86 22.20 14.14 -14.85
CA ARG A 86 22.65 15.41 -14.22
C ARG A 86 22.21 15.59 -12.76
N ALA A 87 21.61 14.61 -12.12
CA ALA A 87 21.39 14.68 -10.68
C ALA A 87 22.74 14.74 -9.96
N THR A 88 22.87 15.65 -9.00
CA THR A 88 24.00 15.68 -8.05
C THR A 88 23.71 14.82 -6.82
N GLY A 89 22.45 14.45 -6.61
CA GLY A 89 22.01 13.55 -5.56
C GLY A 89 20.50 13.38 -5.53
N TYR A 90 20.03 12.61 -4.54
CA TYR A 90 18.63 12.33 -4.30
C TYR A 90 18.26 12.58 -2.84
N CYS A 91 17.01 12.98 -2.62
CA CYS A 91 16.38 12.95 -1.30
C CYS A 91 15.29 11.88 -1.30
N LEU A 92 15.39 10.93 -0.38
CA LEU A 92 14.38 9.89 -0.16
C LEU A 92 13.44 10.32 0.96
N TYR A 93 12.15 10.11 0.73
CA TYR A 93 11.09 10.45 1.67
C TYR A 93 10.20 9.24 1.95
N ARG A 94 9.69 9.16 3.17
CA ARG A 94 8.76 8.13 3.66
C ARG A 94 7.57 8.79 4.36
N LYS A 95 6.39 8.20 4.24
CA LYS A 95 5.24 8.49 5.10
C LYS A 95 4.54 7.22 5.56
N VAL A 96 3.88 7.32 6.71
CA VAL A 96 2.95 6.33 7.27
C VAL A 96 1.51 6.64 6.80
N PRO A 97 0.51 5.75 7.04
CA PRO A 97 -0.89 6.03 6.70
C PRO A 97 -1.37 7.33 7.35
N GLY A 98 -2.04 8.19 6.57
CA GLY A 98 -2.52 9.50 7.05
C GLY A 98 -1.41 10.52 7.40
N GLY A 99 -0.14 10.14 7.31
CA GLY A 99 0.99 11.00 7.62
C GLY A 99 1.47 11.87 6.45
N ILE A 100 2.44 12.73 6.76
CA ILE A 100 3.16 13.54 5.76
C ILE A 100 4.48 12.89 5.37
N TYR A 101 5.00 13.23 4.18
CA TYR A 101 6.32 12.78 3.76
C TYR A 101 7.43 13.44 4.58
N LEU A 102 8.22 12.61 5.26
CA LEU A 102 9.43 13.01 5.96
C LEU A 102 10.65 12.54 5.17
N ARG A 103 11.68 13.38 5.08
CA ARG A 103 12.94 13.03 4.44
C ARG A 103 13.72 12.08 5.34
N ILE A 104 14.07 10.91 4.83
CA ILE A 104 14.80 9.87 5.58
C ILE A 104 16.26 9.70 5.13
N ALA A 105 16.62 10.17 3.92
CA ALA A 105 18.00 10.14 3.45
C ALA A 105 18.32 11.23 2.43
N ASN A 106 19.59 11.64 2.40
CA ASN A 106 20.23 12.34 1.28
C ASN A 106 21.27 11.39 0.70
N LEU A 107 21.22 11.19 -0.62
CA LEU A 107 21.98 10.17 -1.32
C LEU A 107 22.77 10.82 -2.46
N ASP A 108 23.93 10.27 -2.78
CA ASP A 108 24.77 10.76 -3.87
C ASP A 108 24.15 10.48 -5.25
N ALA A 109 24.76 11.05 -6.29
CA ALA A 109 24.29 10.94 -7.67
C ALA A 109 24.26 9.51 -8.23
N ASN A 110 25.11 8.62 -7.71
CA ASN A 110 25.27 7.25 -8.21
C ASN A 110 24.39 6.24 -7.45
N THR A 111 23.79 6.66 -6.34
CA THR A 111 22.90 5.84 -5.54
C THR A 111 21.50 5.81 -6.16
N THR A 112 21.05 4.60 -6.51
CA THR A 112 19.71 4.37 -7.08
C THR A 112 18.88 3.35 -6.32
N SER A 113 19.31 3.02 -5.11
CA SER A 113 18.59 2.15 -4.18
C SER A 113 18.87 2.52 -2.74
N TYR A 114 17.97 2.12 -1.84
CA TYR A 114 18.10 2.32 -0.41
C TYR A 114 17.39 1.17 0.33
N GLN A 115 17.94 0.76 1.47
CA GLN A 115 17.26 -0.15 2.39
C GLN A 115 16.82 0.63 3.63
N ASP A 116 15.52 0.79 3.78
CA ASP A 116 14.92 1.44 4.94
C ASP A 116 14.57 0.39 6.00
N LYS A 117 14.80 0.73 7.27
CA LYS A 117 14.47 -0.16 8.38
C LYS A 117 12.95 -0.14 8.63
N ASN A 118 12.37 -1.30 8.87
CA ASN A 118 11.03 -1.38 9.41
C ASN A 118 11.06 -1.04 10.91
N ASP A 119 10.35 0.01 11.31
CA ASP A 119 10.27 0.42 12.71
C ASP A 119 9.11 -0.27 13.46
N GLY A 120 8.26 -1.02 12.74
CA GLY A 120 7.11 -1.72 13.32
C GLY A 120 6.02 -0.78 13.84
N ASP A 121 5.99 0.46 13.36
CA ASP A 121 5.16 1.55 13.85
C ASP A 121 3.99 1.92 12.91
N ALA A 122 3.88 1.22 11.79
CA ALA A 122 2.85 1.40 10.78
C ALA A 122 2.54 0.08 10.06
N PRO A 123 1.32 -0.07 9.51
CA PRO A 123 0.97 -1.24 8.71
C PRO A 123 1.56 -1.20 7.28
N TYR A 124 1.94 -0.02 6.80
CA TYR A 124 2.60 0.16 5.52
C TYR A 124 3.35 1.50 5.50
N TYR A 125 4.34 1.59 4.60
CA TYR A 125 5.01 2.84 4.28
C TYR A 125 4.77 3.22 2.82
N THR A 126 4.71 4.52 2.53
CA THR A 126 4.76 5.04 1.16
C THR A 126 6.02 5.87 0.97
N TYR A 127 6.76 5.59 -0.10
CA TYR A 127 8.03 6.25 -0.43
C TYR A 127 7.89 7.17 -1.62
N THR A 128 8.61 8.29 -1.62
CA THR A 128 8.89 9.06 -2.83
C THR A 128 10.35 9.49 -2.84
N VAL A 129 10.89 9.76 -4.02
CA VAL A 129 12.26 10.28 -4.20
C VAL A 129 12.22 11.54 -5.04
N LYS A 130 13.11 12.49 -4.73
CA LYS A 130 13.37 13.68 -5.56
C LYS A 130 14.84 13.71 -5.92
N ALA A 131 15.14 13.97 -7.19
CA ALA A 131 16.50 14.30 -7.60
C ALA A 131 16.75 15.80 -7.37
N TYR A 132 17.99 16.16 -7.10
CA TYR A 132 18.43 17.55 -7.10
C TYR A 132 19.71 17.73 -7.89
N MET A 133 19.91 18.94 -8.39
CA MET A 133 21.11 19.39 -9.08
C MET A 133 21.61 20.63 -8.36
N ALA A 134 22.75 20.51 -7.71
CA ALA A 134 23.44 21.62 -7.06
C ALA A 134 24.41 22.28 -8.05
N SER A 135 24.36 23.60 -8.10
CA SER A 135 25.29 24.49 -8.81
C SER A 135 25.71 25.62 -7.85
N PRO A 136 26.78 26.38 -8.11
CA PRO A 136 27.19 27.48 -7.23
C PRO A 136 26.04 28.43 -6.90
N GLY A 137 25.68 28.52 -5.61
CA GLY A 137 24.61 29.39 -5.11
C GLY A 137 23.17 28.96 -5.41
N ALA A 138 22.92 27.78 -6.01
CA ALA A 138 21.56 27.34 -6.35
C ALA A 138 21.38 25.82 -6.34
N VAL A 139 20.17 25.37 -5.97
CA VAL A 139 19.73 23.97 -6.08
C VAL A 139 18.45 23.93 -6.90
N SER A 140 18.47 23.17 -8.00
CA SER A 140 17.27 22.85 -8.76
C SER A 140 16.75 21.48 -8.37
N TRP A 141 15.44 21.35 -8.24
CA TRP A 141 14.78 20.09 -7.87
C TRP A 141 14.02 19.50 -9.05
N SER A 142 13.96 18.17 -9.12
CA SER A 142 12.95 17.49 -9.94
C SER A 142 11.56 17.61 -9.30
N GLY A 143 10.54 17.19 -10.04
CA GLY A 143 9.27 16.79 -9.45
C GLY A 143 9.42 15.57 -8.53
N CYS A 144 8.34 15.16 -7.86
CA CYS A 144 8.26 13.93 -7.10
C CYS A 144 7.30 12.93 -7.78
N VAL A 145 7.39 11.67 -7.36
CA VAL A 145 6.42 10.65 -7.77
C VAL A 145 5.17 10.83 -6.88
N ASN A 146 4.16 11.56 -7.37
CA ASN A 146 3.02 12.01 -6.55
C ASN A 146 2.27 10.89 -5.81
N LYS A 147 2.10 9.71 -6.42
CA LYS A 147 1.48 8.54 -5.77
C LYS A 147 2.45 7.78 -4.86
N GLY A 148 3.76 8.01 -5.01
CA GLY A 148 4.81 7.24 -4.36
C GLY A 148 4.83 5.77 -4.73
N SER A 149 5.61 4.99 -4.00
CA SER A 149 5.58 3.53 -4.00
C SER A 149 5.29 3.03 -2.60
N MET A 150 4.26 2.21 -2.45
CA MET A 150 3.84 1.65 -1.17
C MET A 150 4.52 0.29 -0.93
N ALA A 151 4.88 0.02 0.33
CA ALA A 151 5.30 -1.29 0.80
C ALA A 151 4.41 -1.68 1.99
N ILE A 152 3.68 -2.79 1.86
CA ILE A 152 2.96 -3.40 2.98
C ILE A 152 3.96 -4.09 3.89
N LEU A 153 3.81 -3.87 5.19
CA LEU A 153 4.69 -4.40 6.23
C LEU A 153 4.05 -5.63 6.88
N PRO A 154 4.80 -6.43 7.66
CA PRO A 154 4.22 -7.50 8.46
C PRO A 154 3.09 -7.00 9.35
N ALA A 155 2.18 -7.92 9.69
CA ALA A 155 1.09 -7.63 10.60
C ALA A 155 1.63 -7.06 11.93
N LEU A 156 1.13 -5.89 12.31
CA LEU A 156 1.42 -5.23 13.57
C LEU A 156 0.98 -6.12 14.72
N LYS A 157 1.86 -6.32 15.71
CA LYS A 157 1.57 -7.13 16.91
C LYS A 157 1.36 -6.29 18.16
N ASN A 158 1.75 -5.02 18.14
CA ASN A 158 1.64 -4.12 19.28
C ASN A 158 0.25 -3.48 19.31
N GLN A 159 -0.50 -3.73 20.39
CA GLN A 159 -1.86 -3.22 20.57
C GLN A 159 -1.95 -1.70 20.49
N SER A 160 -1.02 -0.96 21.11
CA SER A 160 -1.03 0.51 21.05
C SER A 160 -0.86 1.07 19.64
N VAL A 161 -0.15 0.35 18.77
CA VAL A 161 0.02 0.73 17.37
C VAL A 161 -1.22 0.36 16.56
N LEU A 162 -1.80 -0.81 16.81
CA LEU A 162 -3.09 -1.20 16.22
C LEU A 162 -4.18 -0.17 16.55
N ASP A 163 -4.30 0.22 17.82
CA ASP A 163 -5.28 1.20 18.28
C ASP A 163 -5.10 2.57 17.61
N ARG A 164 -3.85 3.02 17.43
CA ARG A 164 -3.53 4.27 16.71
C ARG A 164 -4.12 4.31 15.30
N TYR A 165 -4.13 3.17 14.61
CA TYR A 165 -4.65 3.07 13.24
C TYR A 165 -6.08 2.49 13.18
N GLY A 166 -6.70 2.21 14.33
CA GLY A 166 -8.02 1.57 14.38
C GLY A 166 -8.04 0.19 13.72
N LEU A 167 -6.95 -0.58 13.82
CA LEU A 167 -6.82 -1.89 13.19
C LEU A 167 -7.10 -3.03 14.16
N THR A 168 -7.74 -4.09 13.69
CA THR A 168 -8.03 -5.30 14.47
C THR A 168 -7.42 -6.51 13.77
N LEU A 169 -6.50 -7.22 14.41
CA LEU A 169 -5.93 -8.46 13.86
C LEU A 169 -7.01 -9.54 13.70
N ILE A 170 -6.98 -10.24 12.56
CA ILE A 170 -7.76 -11.46 12.33
C ILE A 170 -7.10 -12.65 13.02
N GLU A 171 -5.77 -12.66 13.10
CA GLU A 171 -5.03 -13.66 13.87
C GLU A 171 -5.19 -13.47 15.37
N GLY A 172 -5.09 -14.57 16.11
CA GLY A 172 -5.01 -14.57 17.57
C GLY A 172 -6.08 -15.40 18.24
N ALA A 173 -6.03 -15.37 19.58
CA ALA A 173 -7.04 -16.02 20.41
C ALA A 173 -8.36 -15.23 20.39
N PRO A 174 -9.51 -15.93 20.49
CA PRO A 174 -10.78 -15.25 20.66
C PRO A 174 -10.80 -14.46 21.98
N GLN A 175 -11.45 -13.30 21.95
CA GLN A 175 -11.63 -12.42 23.11
C GLN A 175 -13.07 -12.52 23.66
N LEU A 176 -14.05 -12.87 22.83
CA LEU A 176 -15.42 -13.13 23.28
C LEU A 176 -15.59 -14.58 23.76
N THR A 177 -16.41 -14.75 24.79
CA THR A 177 -16.77 -16.07 25.30
C THR A 177 -17.96 -16.67 24.54
N VAL A 178 -18.10 -18.00 24.58
CA VAL A 178 -19.27 -18.72 24.05
C VAL A 178 -20.58 -18.22 24.69
N SER A 179 -20.56 -17.93 26.00
CA SER A 179 -21.73 -17.44 26.72
C SER A 179 -22.19 -16.07 26.22
N GLN A 180 -21.25 -15.13 25.99
CA GLN A 180 -21.57 -13.82 25.43
C GLN A 180 -22.13 -13.94 24.01
N MET A 181 -21.51 -14.74 23.14
CA MET A 181 -22.00 -14.95 21.77
C MET A 181 -23.41 -15.58 21.75
N ARG A 182 -23.70 -16.53 22.65
CA ARG A 182 -25.03 -17.12 22.83
C ARG A 182 -26.06 -16.12 23.35
N ALA A 183 -25.68 -15.30 24.33
CA ALA A 183 -26.55 -14.26 24.87
C ALA A 183 -26.93 -13.25 23.79
N TYR A 184 -25.95 -12.81 22.99
CA TYR A 184 -26.18 -11.90 21.88
C TYR A 184 -27.15 -12.48 20.86
N ILE A 185 -26.88 -13.67 20.31
CA ILE A 185 -27.71 -14.17 19.22
C ILE A 185 -29.16 -14.38 19.66
N LYS A 186 -29.40 -14.82 20.90
CA LYS A 186 -30.74 -14.93 21.47
C LYS A 186 -31.43 -13.56 21.62
N SER A 187 -30.67 -12.51 21.95
CA SER A 187 -31.22 -11.17 22.13
C SER A 187 -31.68 -10.55 20.81
N VAL A 188 -30.96 -10.80 19.71
CA VAL A 188 -31.26 -10.21 18.38
C VAL A 188 -32.06 -11.14 17.47
N ASN A 189 -32.11 -12.43 17.79
CA ASN A 189 -32.93 -13.44 17.13
C ASN A 189 -33.51 -14.40 18.20
N PRO A 190 -34.64 -14.02 18.84
CA PRO A 190 -35.27 -14.84 19.87
C PRO A 190 -35.70 -16.24 19.38
N ASP A 191 -35.97 -16.37 18.08
CA ASP A 191 -36.38 -17.61 17.42
C ASP A 191 -35.18 -18.40 16.85
N VAL A 192 -33.95 -18.03 17.22
CA VAL A 192 -32.74 -18.69 16.71
C VAL A 192 -32.79 -20.21 16.99
N PRO A 193 -32.56 -21.06 15.97
CA PRO A 193 -32.59 -22.50 16.18
C PRO A 193 -31.56 -23.00 17.19
N ASP A 194 -31.92 -24.02 17.98
CA ASP A 194 -31.02 -24.67 18.93
C ASP A 194 -29.72 -25.19 18.28
N SER A 195 -29.78 -25.58 17.00
CA SER A 195 -28.61 -26.01 16.23
C SER A 195 -27.54 -24.91 16.12
N VAL A 196 -27.96 -23.64 15.97
CA VAL A 196 -27.06 -22.48 15.93
C VAL A 196 -26.40 -22.28 17.30
N LEU A 197 -27.15 -22.40 18.40
CA LEU A 197 -26.58 -22.26 19.75
C LEU A 197 -25.57 -23.37 20.07
N LYS A 198 -25.82 -24.58 19.56
CA LYS A 198 -24.95 -25.75 19.71
C LYS A 198 -23.67 -25.65 18.89
N MET A 199 -23.69 -24.94 17.75
CA MET A 199 -22.50 -24.80 16.89
C MET A 199 -21.56 -23.65 17.27
N ILE A 200 -21.99 -22.66 18.08
CA ILE A 200 -21.14 -21.53 18.52
C ILE A 200 -19.77 -21.95 19.08
N PRO A 201 -19.64 -23.00 19.92
CA PRO A 201 -18.34 -23.47 20.38
C PRO A 201 -17.36 -23.85 19.27
N TYR A 202 -17.86 -24.27 18.09
CA TYR A 202 -16.99 -24.63 16.96
C TYR A 202 -16.22 -23.44 16.40
N TYR A 203 -16.77 -22.22 16.45
CA TYR A 203 -16.00 -21.03 16.06
C TYR A 203 -14.73 -20.88 16.90
N ILE A 204 -14.85 -21.09 18.21
CA ILE A 204 -13.73 -21.01 19.15
C ILE A 204 -12.74 -22.15 18.92
N SER A 205 -13.22 -23.39 18.76
CA SER A 205 -12.32 -24.54 18.58
C SER A 205 -11.59 -24.52 17.24
N GLU A 206 -12.31 -24.24 16.13
CA GLU A 206 -11.71 -24.18 14.79
C GLU A 206 -10.80 -22.95 14.64
N GLY A 207 -11.21 -21.79 15.19
CA GLY A 207 -10.36 -20.60 15.24
C GLY A 207 -9.06 -20.85 16.01
N LYS A 208 -9.14 -21.45 17.21
CA LYS A 208 -7.97 -21.82 18.01
C LYS A 208 -7.03 -22.76 17.25
N ALA A 209 -7.58 -23.76 16.55
CA ALA A 209 -6.79 -24.72 15.80
C ALA A 209 -5.97 -24.05 14.68
N GLU A 210 -6.56 -23.08 13.96
CA GLU A 210 -5.88 -22.37 12.88
C GLU A 210 -5.10 -21.12 13.31
N GLY A 211 -5.27 -20.64 14.54
CA GLY A 211 -4.67 -19.41 15.06
C GLY A 211 -5.42 -18.13 14.67
N ILE A 212 -6.72 -18.25 14.39
CA ILE A 212 -7.61 -17.19 13.91
C ILE A 212 -8.67 -16.87 14.95
N ARG A 213 -9.04 -15.61 15.04
CA ARG A 213 -10.10 -15.10 15.91
C ARG A 213 -11.47 -15.63 15.49
N GLY A 214 -11.85 -16.78 16.05
CA GLY A 214 -13.14 -17.42 15.81
C GLY A 214 -14.33 -16.59 16.26
N ASP A 215 -14.15 -15.74 17.27
CA ASP A 215 -15.16 -14.78 17.70
C ASP A 215 -15.48 -13.72 16.63
N LEU A 216 -14.47 -13.24 15.89
CA LEU A 216 -14.70 -12.37 14.73
C LEU A 216 -15.39 -13.11 13.58
N ALA A 217 -15.06 -14.39 13.35
CA ALA A 217 -15.75 -15.22 12.36
C ALA A 217 -17.24 -15.43 12.72
N PHE A 218 -17.57 -15.55 14.01
CA PHE A 218 -18.96 -15.57 14.47
C PHE A 218 -19.67 -14.24 14.21
N CYS A 219 -19.02 -13.10 14.52
CA CYS A 219 -19.57 -11.77 14.25
C CYS A 219 -19.81 -11.57 12.75
N GLN A 220 -18.86 -11.98 11.91
CA GLN A 220 -19.01 -12.00 10.46
C GLN A 220 -20.20 -12.87 10.06
N SER A 221 -20.36 -14.05 10.65
CA SER A 221 -21.49 -14.93 10.32
C SER A 221 -22.83 -14.32 10.67
N CYS A 222 -22.91 -13.60 11.79
CA CYS A 222 -24.10 -12.83 12.16
C CYS A 222 -24.41 -11.75 11.12
N LEU A 223 -23.40 -11.05 10.59
CA LEU A 223 -23.59 -10.08 9.51
C LEU A 223 -24.11 -10.75 8.22
N GLU A 224 -23.41 -11.78 7.75
CA GLU A 224 -23.66 -12.43 6.44
C GLU A 224 -25.01 -13.17 6.37
N THR A 225 -25.52 -13.62 7.52
CA THR A 225 -26.77 -14.40 7.59
C THR A 225 -27.95 -13.58 8.14
N GLY A 226 -27.74 -12.30 8.46
CA GLY A 226 -28.75 -11.49 9.14
C GLY A 226 -29.13 -12.10 10.49
N ASN A 227 -28.14 -12.35 11.36
CA ASN A 227 -28.25 -13.02 12.65
C ASN A 227 -28.91 -14.41 12.55
N PHE A 228 -28.48 -15.22 11.59
CA PHE A 228 -28.99 -16.57 11.32
C PHE A 228 -30.49 -16.64 11.00
N THR A 229 -31.08 -15.55 10.51
CA THR A 229 -32.44 -15.56 9.94
C THR A 229 -32.45 -16.02 8.48
N PHE A 230 -31.32 -15.82 7.77
CA PHE A 230 -31.14 -16.10 6.34
C PHE A 230 -32.16 -15.43 5.41
N VAL A 231 -32.94 -14.48 5.92
CA VAL A 231 -33.92 -13.73 5.12
C VAL A 231 -33.18 -12.90 4.08
N GLY A 232 -33.46 -13.18 2.80
CA GLY A 232 -32.77 -12.53 1.67
C GLY A 232 -31.33 -13.00 1.44
N SER A 233 -30.85 -14.02 2.15
CA SER A 233 -29.51 -14.59 1.95
C SER A 233 -29.48 -15.53 0.73
N ALA A 234 -28.34 -15.58 0.05
CA ALA A 234 -28.10 -16.53 -1.05
C ALA A 234 -27.80 -17.96 -0.58
N VAL A 235 -27.70 -18.15 0.75
CA VAL A 235 -27.46 -19.43 1.41
C VAL A 235 -28.54 -19.71 2.46
N THR A 236 -28.75 -20.98 2.77
CA THR A 236 -29.70 -21.43 3.80
C THR A 236 -28.97 -22.13 4.96
N LEU A 237 -29.66 -22.28 6.10
CA LEU A 237 -29.08 -22.88 7.31
C LEU A 237 -28.54 -24.30 7.07
N ASP A 238 -29.25 -25.13 6.28
CA ASP A 238 -28.88 -26.51 5.96
C ASP A 238 -27.62 -26.63 5.08
N GLN A 239 -27.23 -25.56 4.38
CA GLN A 239 -25.98 -25.53 3.62
C GLN A 239 -24.74 -25.43 4.52
N ASN A 240 -24.91 -25.12 5.81
CA ASN A 240 -23.80 -24.88 6.74
C ASN A 240 -22.79 -23.83 6.24
N ASN A 241 -23.23 -22.87 5.44
CA ASN A 241 -22.39 -21.80 4.90
C ASN A 241 -22.78 -20.48 5.55
N PHE A 242 -22.08 -20.13 6.63
CA PHE A 242 -22.46 -18.99 7.45
C PHE A 242 -21.77 -17.69 7.07
N CYS A 243 -20.96 -17.69 6.00
CA CYS A 243 -20.20 -16.52 5.56
C CYS A 243 -20.35 -16.20 4.06
N GLY A 244 -21.36 -16.78 3.41
CA GLY A 244 -21.63 -16.56 1.98
C GLY A 244 -20.53 -17.09 1.06
N LEU A 245 -19.74 -18.07 1.50
CA LEU A 245 -18.58 -18.53 0.75
C LEU A 245 -19.00 -19.11 -0.61
N GLY A 246 -18.42 -18.58 -1.69
CA GLY A 246 -18.76 -19.00 -3.06
C GLY A 246 -19.96 -18.27 -3.68
N VAL A 247 -20.60 -17.35 -2.97
CA VAL A 247 -21.59 -16.44 -3.57
C VAL A 247 -20.84 -15.36 -4.33
N THR A 248 -20.76 -15.44 -5.66
CA THR A 248 -20.03 -14.45 -6.48
C THR A 248 -20.92 -13.56 -7.33
N SER A 249 -22.24 -13.76 -7.32
CA SER A 249 -23.23 -12.82 -7.89
C SER A 249 -24.63 -13.06 -7.34
N ASN A 250 -25.51 -12.08 -7.49
CA ASN A 250 -26.92 -12.19 -7.09
C ASN A 250 -27.59 -13.39 -7.78
N GLY A 251 -28.26 -14.23 -6.99
CA GLY A 251 -28.94 -15.43 -7.47
C GLY A 251 -28.07 -16.67 -7.57
N MET A 252 -26.75 -16.59 -7.34
CA MET A 252 -25.91 -17.78 -7.23
C MET A 252 -25.89 -18.34 -5.81
N LYS A 253 -26.16 -19.65 -5.69
CA LYS A 253 -26.04 -20.37 -4.43
C LYS A 253 -24.57 -20.48 -4.03
N GLY A 254 -24.29 -20.26 -2.75
CA GLY A 254 -22.98 -20.50 -2.17
C GLY A 254 -22.64 -21.99 -2.04
N ASN A 255 -21.42 -22.26 -1.58
CA ASN A 255 -20.97 -23.61 -1.23
C ASN A 255 -21.84 -24.22 -0.12
N SER A 256 -21.82 -25.56 -0.02
CA SER A 256 -22.49 -26.29 1.06
C SER A 256 -21.52 -27.25 1.74
N PHE A 257 -21.68 -27.45 3.05
CA PHE A 257 -20.79 -28.27 3.86
C PHE A 257 -21.59 -29.33 4.64
N ALA A 258 -20.99 -30.51 4.82
CA ALA A 258 -21.68 -31.66 5.40
C ALA A 258 -22.12 -31.44 6.87
N THR A 259 -21.40 -30.60 7.62
CA THR A 259 -21.75 -30.27 9.01
C THR A 259 -21.49 -28.80 9.33
N PRO A 260 -22.12 -28.23 10.37
CA PRO A 260 -21.83 -26.87 10.83
C PRO A 260 -20.35 -26.65 11.15
N GLN A 261 -19.71 -27.64 11.79
CA GLN A 261 -18.28 -27.58 12.12
C GLN A 261 -17.41 -27.45 10.87
N LEU A 262 -17.72 -28.19 9.80
CA LEU A 262 -16.96 -28.13 8.54
C LEU A 262 -17.18 -26.79 7.81
N GLY A 263 -18.39 -26.25 7.85
CA GLY A 263 -18.67 -24.91 7.32
C GLY A 263 -17.91 -23.81 8.04
N ILE A 264 -17.91 -23.86 9.37
CA ILE A 264 -17.14 -22.93 10.22
C ILE A 264 -15.64 -23.10 9.96
N ARG A 265 -15.14 -24.34 9.83
CA ARG A 265 -13.74 -24.58 9.45
C ARG A 265 -13.41 -23.94 8.10
N ALA A 266 -14.26 -24.10 7.08
CA ALA A 266 -14.04 -23.47 5.78
C ALA A 266 -13.94 -21.94 5.89
N GLN A 267 -14.82 -21.30 6.67
CA GLN A 267 -14.74 -19.86 6.92
C GLN A 267 -13.43 -19.46 7.61
N ILE A 268 -13.04 -20.18 8.66
CA ILE A 268 -11.79 -19.91 9.41
C ILE A 268 -10.57 -20.06 8.49
N GLN A 269 -10.56 -21.08 7.63
CA GLN A 269 -9.52 -21.26 6.64
C GLN A 269 -9.50 -20.11 5.63
N HIS A 270 -10.66 -19.63 5.18
CA HIS A 270 -10.73 -18.48 4.28
C HIS A 270 -10.18 -17.20 4.94
N LEU A 271 -10.54 -16.94 6.21
CA LEU A 271 -9.98 -15.84 6.99
C LEU A 271 -8.47 -15.98 7.18
N LYS A 272 -7.97 -17.19 7.44
CA LYS A 272 -6.52 -17.46 7.48
C LYS A 272 -5.84 -17.18 6.15
N ALA A 273 -6.51 -17.48 5.04
CA ALA A 273 -6.00 -17.22 3.72
C ALA A 273 -5.73 -15.72 3.52
N TYR A 274 -6.68 -14.88 3.94
CA TYR A 274 -6.54 -13.43 3.97
C TYR A 274 -5.47 -12.96 4.96
N ALA A 275 -5.47 -13.52 6.17
CA ALA A 275 -4.70 -12.98 7.29
C ALA A 275 -3.18 -13.20 7.15
N ASN A 276 -2.75 -14.35 6.64
CA ASN A 276 -1.33 -14.71 6.59
C ASN A 276 -1.02 -15.75 5.48
N LYS A 277 0.26 -16.12 5.38
CA LYS A 277 0.80 -17.11 4.44
C LYS A 277 1.06 -18.48 5.07
N GLU A 278 0.78 -18.66 6.36
CA GLU A 278 1.06 -19.92 7.06
C GLU A 278 0.21 -21.07 6.50
N PRO A 279 0.74 -22.30 6.43
CA PRO A 279 -0.03 -23.45 6.00
C PRO A 279 -1.22 -23.70 6.94
N LEU A 280 -2.26 -24.35 6.41
CA LEU A 280 -3.37 -24.84 7.23
C LEU A 280 -2.85 -25.89 8.22
N ARG A 281 -3.40 -25.86 9.43
CA ARG A 281 -3.07 -26.85 10.48
C ARG A 281 -4.03 -28.02 10.47
N GLN A 282 -5.19 -27.86 9.85
CA GLN A 282 -6.19 -28.91 9.64
C GLN A 282 -6.38 -29.20 8.15
N THR A 283 -7.07 -30.30 7.86
CA THR A 283 -7.50 -30.65 6.50
C THR A 283 -8.24 -29.50 5.86
N GLN A 284 -7.85 -29.14 4.64
CA GLN A 284 -8.52 -28.10 3.86
C GLN A 284 -9.97 -28.50 3.56
N ILE A 285 -10.91 -27.68 4.00
CA ILE A 285 -12.34 -27.76 3.69
C ILE A 285 -12.77 -26.59 2.80
N ASP A 286 -12.12 -25.43 2.92
CA ASP A 286 -12.35 -24.30 2.03
C ASP A 286 -11.94 -24.63 0.58
N PRO A 287 -12.89 -24.76 -0.37
CA PRO A 287 -12.56 -25.06 -1.76
C PRO A 287 -12.00 -23.84 -2.50
N ARG A 288 -12.04 -22.65 -1.89
CA ARG A 288 -11.58 -21.38 -2.46
C ARG A 288 -10.26 -20.92 -1.87
N PHE A 289 -9.65 -21.69 -0.98
CA PHE A 289 -8.44 -21.32 -0.25
C PHE A 289 -7.30 -20.89 -1.18
N HIS A 290 -7.12 -21.58 -2.32
CA HIS A 290 -6.10 -21.27 -3.32
C HIS A 290 -6.37 -20.02 -4.18
N TYR A 291 -7.60 -19.47 -4.15
CA TYR A 291 -7.95 -18.29 -4.95
C TYR A 291 -7.61 -16.99 -4.23
N VAL A 292 -7.40 -17.05 -2.91
CA VAL A 292 -7.03 -15.88 -2.12
C VAL A 292 -5.54 -15.60 -2.30
N THR A 293 -5.21 -14.35 -2.62
CA THR A 293 -3.83 -13.87 -2.53
C THR A 293 -3.43 -13.87 -1.05
N ARG A 294 -2.60 -14.84 -0.66
CA ARG A 294 -2.32 -15.14 0.76
C ARG A 294 -1.71 -13.95 1.51
N GLY A 295 -2.22 -13.64 2.70
CA GLY A 295 -1.68 -12.59 3.57
C GLY A 295 -1.99 -11.16 3.11
N CYS A 296 -2.98 -10.96 2.23
CA CYS A 296 -3.33 -9.64 1.71
C CYS A 296 -4.20 -8.80 2.66
N ALA A 297 -4.75 -9.37 3.73
CA ALA A 297 -5.62 -8.67 4.69
C ALA A 297 -5.43 -9.20 6.12
N PRO A 298 -4.31 -8.90 6.80
CA PRO A 298 -4.09 -9.27 8.22
C PRO A 298 -5.06 -8.63 9.21
N TYR A 299 -5.65 -7.48 8.85
CA TYR A 299 -6.57 -6.73 9.71
C TYR A 299 -8.00 -6.85 9.19
N LEU A 300 -8.97 -6.89 10.11
CA LEU A 300 -10.39 -7.02 9.79
C LEU A 300 -10.86 -5.91 8.83
N GLN A 301 -10.36 -4.69 9.04
CA GLN A 301 -10.58 -3.51 8.19
C GLN A 301 -10.22 -3.79 6.73
N TRP A 302 -9.18 -4.58 6.48
CA TRP A 302 -8.72 -4.90 5.13
C TRP A 302 -9.47 -6.06 4.48
N LEU A 303 -10.48 -6.63 5.14
CA LEU A 303 -11.47 -7.48 4.46
C LEU A 303 -12.42 -6.65 3.60
N GLY A 304 -12.55 -5.35 3.80
CA GLY A 304 -13.19 -4.46 2.84
C GLY A 304 -12.24 -4.09 1.71
N ILE A 305 -12.66 -4.29 0.45
CA ILE A 305 -11.83 -4.02 -0.74
C ILE A 305 -11.45 -2.54 -0.82
N GLN A 306 -12.33 -1.64 -0.37
CA GLN A 306 -12.10 -0.19 -0.46
C GLN A 306 -11.09 0.29 0.59
N GLU A 307 -11.06 -0.36 1.74
CA GLU A 307 -10.21 -0.03 2.88
C GLU A 307 -8.85 -0.73 2.82
N ASN A 308 -8.74 -1.81 2.04
CA ASN A 308 -7.48 -2.51 1.86
C ASN A 308 -6.55 -1.74 0.92
N PRO A 309 -5.33 -1.36 1.36
CA PRO A 309 -4.38 -0.64 0.51
C PRO A 309 -3.98 -1.42 -0.76
N LEU A 310 -4.09 -2.74 -0.76
CA LEU A 310 -3.82 -3.59 -1.93
C LEU A 310 -5.03 -3.82 -2.83
N GLY A 311 -6.23 -3.35 -2.46
CA GLY A 311 -7.47 -3.57 -3.20
C GLY A 311 -7.99 -5.01 -3.18
N TYR A 312 -7.47 -5.86 -2.29
CA TYR A 312 -8.02 -7.19 -2.02
C TYR A 312 -9.03 -7.12 -0.88
N GLY A 313 -9.92 -8.11 -0.76
CA GLY A 313 -10.85 -8.16 0.36
C GLY A 313 -11.94 -9.19 0.15
N TRP A 314 -12.64 -9.48 1.24
CA TRP A 314 -13.83 -10.33 1.28
C TRP A 314 -15.03 -9.65 0.62
N ALA A 315 -15.25 -8.36 0.89
CA ALA A 315 -16.45 -7.64 0.48
C ALA A 315 -16.13 -6.38 -0.33
N ALA A 316 -16.95 -6.09 -1.35
CA ALA A 316 -16.79 -4.93 -2.23
C ALA A 316 -17.36 -3.62 -1.65
N GLY A 317 -18.32 -3.73 -0.72
CA GLY A 317 -18.90 -2.57 -0.05
C GLY A 317 -17.90 -1.88 0.89
N SER A 318 -18.09 -0.58 1.11
CA SER A 318 -17.35 0.16 2.14
C SER A 318 -17.78 -0.27 3.54
N ASP A 319 -16.97 0.05 4.54
CA ASP A 319 -17.31 -0.06 5.97
C ASP A 319 -17.63 -1.50 6.42
N TYR A 320 -17.18 -2.51 5.66
CA TYR A 320 -17.49 -3.91 5.93
C TYR A 320 -17.04 -4.36 7.32
N ALA A 321 -15.81 -3.98 7.71
CA ALA A 321 -15.30 -4.29 9.04
C ALA A 321 -16.04 -3.55 10.15
N ASP A 322 -16.52 -2.33 9.91
CA ASP A 322 -17.28 -1.57 10.90
C ASP A 322 -18.58 -2.28 11.25
N HIS A 323 -19.25 -2.90 10.26
CA HIS A 323 -20.42 -3.73 10.52
C HIS A 323 -20.12 -4.94 11.41
N ILE A 324 -19.01 -5.63 11.16
CA ILE A 324 -18.56 -6.75 12.01
C ILE A 324 -18.20 -6.25 13.41
N LEU A 325 -17.51 -5.11 13.52
CA LEU A 325 -17.09 -4.54 14.80
C LEU A 325 -18.25 -4.00 15.63
N ARG A 326 -19.33 -3.52 15.00
CA ARG A 326 -20.57 -3.15 15.70
C ARG A 326 -21.15 -4.38 16.42
N ILE A 327 -21.27 -5.51 15.72
CA ILE A 327 -21.74 -6.77 16.30
C ILE A 327 -20.78 -7.22 17.42
N TYR A 328 -19.48 -7.20 17.16
CA TYR A 328 -18.46 -7.55 18.15
C TYR A 328 -18.58 -6.73 19.44
N ASN A 329 -18.72 -5.42 19.33
CA ASN A 329 -18.85 -4.51 20.47
C ASN A 329 -20.18 -4.70 21.21
N SER A 330 -21.28 -5.00 20.51
CA SER A 330 -22.53 -5.39 21.14
C SER A 330 -22.37 -6.64 22.00
N ILE A 331 -21.67 -7.67 21.51
CA ILE A 331 -21.41 -8.89 22.28
C ILE A 331 -20.47 -8.62 23.46
N ARG A 332 -19.43 -7.81 23.25
CA ARG A 332 -18.42 -7.48 24.27
C ARG A 332 -19.02 -6.77 25.49
N ASN A 333 -20.04 -5.95 25.27
CA ASN A 333 -20.66 -5.10 26.29
C ASN A 333 -21.89 -5.75 26.97
N MET A 334 -22.16 -7.03 26.73
CA MET A 334 -23.18 -7.81 27.43
C MET A 334 -22.72 -8.31 28.80
#